data_AF-B7VTE7-F1
#
_entry.id   AF-B7VTE7-F1
#
_cell.length_a   1.000
_cell.length_b   1.000
_cell.length_c   1.000
_cell.angle_alpha   90.00
_cell.angle_beta   90.00
_cell.angle_gamma   90.00
#
_symmetry.space_group_name_H-M   'P 1'
#
loop_
_entity.id
_entity.type
_entity.pdbx_description
1 polymer ?
#
loop_
_entity_poly.entity_id
_entity_poly.type
_entity_poly.pdbx_seq_one_letter_code
_entity_poly.pdbx_strand_id
1 'polypeptide(L)' 'MYLVLYCHNIGMTDFSFFETEDFDKEEGYIVRGKWPNEKAFRDYLTKEFGDMSEFQVIDLIAKGAEAEHYSPEELMRLAL' A
#
# COMPACT_ATOMS: atom_id res chain seq x y z
N MET A 1 -7.64 -10.18 4.16
CA MET A 1 -7.28 -9.46 2.92
C MET A 1 -6.05 -8.62 3.21
N TYR A 2 -5.15 -8.43 2.25
CA TYR A 2 -3.95 -7.61 2.42
C TYR A 2 -4.18 -6.21 1.88
N LEU A 3 -3.58 -5.22 2.53
CA LEU A 3 -3.49 -3.84 2.02
C LEU A 3 -2.04 -3.40 2.05
N VAL A 4 -1.42 -3.27 0.87
CA VAL A 4 -0.01 -2.89 0.74
C VAL A 4 0.10 -1.41 0.42
N LEU A 5 0.91 -0.66 1.17
CA LEU A 5 1.05 0.79 1.04
C LEU A 5 2.41 1.16 0.46
N TYR A 6 2.43 1.98 -0.58
CA TYR A 6 3.65 2.38 -1.29
C TYR A 6 3.86 3.89 -1.29
N CYS A 7 5.13 4.30 -1.36
CA CYS A 7 5.53 5.66 -1.70
C CYS A 7 6.53 5.63 -2.85
N HIS A 8 6.21 6.29 -3.96
CA HIS A 8 6.96 6.18 -5.22
C HIS A 8 7.99 7.29 -5.41
N ASN A 9 8.08 8.24 -4.48
CA ASN A 9 9.03 9.34 -4.59
C ASN A 9 9.64 9.75 -3.25
N ILE A 10 10.84 10.32 -3.32
CA ILE A 10 11.56 10.87 -2.15
C ILE A 10 10.78 12.03 -1.53
N GLY A 11 10.00 12.76 -2.33
CA GLY A 11 9.18 13.88 -1.88
C GLY A 11 7.96 13.50 -1.05
N MET A 12 7.66 12.20 -0.85
CA MET A 12 6.52 11.70 -0.07
C MET A 12 5.19 12.35 -0.46
N THR A 13 4.95 12.40 -1.77
CA THR A 13 3.72 12.95 -2.34
C THR A 13 3.08 12.06 -3.39
N ASP A 14 3.74 10.97 -3.79
CA ASP A 14 3.25 9.97 -4.72
C ASP A 14 3.06 8.66 -3.98
N PHE A 15 1.81 8.29 -3.73
CA PHE A 15 1.48 7.09 -2.98
C PHE A 15 0.59 6.17 -3.80
N SER A 16 0.60 4.90 -3.44
CA SER A 16 -0.44 3.98 -3.87
C SER A 16 -0.79 3.01 -2.76
N PHE A 17 -1.96 2.42 -2.86
CA PHE A 17 -2.29 1.20 -2.13
C PHE A 17 -2.63 0.08 -3.10
N PHE A 18 -2.46 -1.15 -2.63
CA PHE A 18 -2.83 -2.37 -3.32
C PHE A 18 -3.61 -3.26 -2.37
N GLU A 19 -4.91 -3.40 -2.61
CA GLU A 19 -5.81 -4.32 -1.92
C GLU A 19 -5.84 -5.65 -2.69
N THR A 20 -5.60 -6.77 -1.99
CA THR A 20 -5.43 -8.08 -2.63
C THR A 20 -5.63 -9.23 -1.65
N GLU A 21 -6.05 -10.40 -2.13
CA GLU A 21 -6.14 -11.61 -1.32
C GLU A 21 -4.84 -12.43 -1.30
N ASP A 22 -4.06 -12.40 -2.39
CA ASP A 22 -2.91 -13.29 -2.63
C ASP A 22 -1.70 -12.60 -3.31
N PHE A 23 -1.75 -11.28 -3.43
CA PHE A 23 -0.76 -10.43 -4.13
C PHE A 23 -0.73 -10.59 -5.66
N ASP A 24 -1.75 -11.19 -6.28
CA ASP A 24 -1.93 -11.14 -7.73
C ASP A 24 -2.36 -9.73 -8.18
N LYS A 25 -1.52 -9.10 -8.99
CA LYS A 25 -1.73 -7.73 -9.49
C LYS A 25 -2.77 -7.66 -10.60
N GLU A 26 -3.14 -8.79 -11.23
CA GLU A 26 -4.21 -8.83 -12.23
C GLU A 26 -5.59 -8.91 -11.58
N GLU A 27 -5.69 -9.50 -10.38
CA GLU A 27 -6.95 -9.69 -9.67
C GLU A 27 -7.21 -8.65 -8.55
N GLY A 28 -6.17 -8.03 -8.00
CA GLY A 28 -6.33 -7.05 -6.93
C GLY A 28 -6.65 -5.62 -7.39
N TYR A 29 -6.91 -4.74 -6.42
CA TYR A 29 -7.31 -3.36 -6.63
C TYR A 29 -6.18 -2.39 -6.27
N ILE A 30 -5.75 -1.58 -7.24
CA ILE A 30 -4.65 -0.61 -7.08
C ILE A 30 -5.15 0.80 -7.37
N VAL A 31 -4.86 1.72 -6.45
CA VAL A 31 -5.03 3.17 -6.69
C VAL A 31 -3.71 3.86 -6.42
N ARG A 32 -3.25 4.64 -7.41
CA ARG A 32 -2.09 5.53 -7.30
C ARG A 32 -2.53 6.98 -7.46
N GLY A 33 -2.00 7.85 -6.61
CA GLY A 33 -2.39 9.25 -6.58
C GLY A 33 -1.34 10.15 -5.93
N LYS A 34 -1.64 11.45 -5.93
CA LYS A 34 -0.82 12.45 -5.26
C LYS A 34 -1.51 12.93 -3.99
N TRP A 35 -0.80 12.86 -2.87
CA TRP A 35 -1.22 13.42 -1.59
C TRP A 35 -0.16 14.39 -1.08
N PRO A 36 -0.53 15.41 -0.28
CA PRO A 36 0.43 16.41 0.20
C PRO A 36 1.46 15.84 1.19
N ASN A 37 1.17 14.70 1.84
CA ASN A 37 2.06 13.97 2.74
C ASN A 37 1.45 12.59 3.08
N GLU A 38 2.21 11.77 3.81
CA GLU A 38 1.78 10.46 4.31
C GLU A 38 0.50 10.53 5.16
N LYS A 39 0.37 11.53 6.02
CA LYS A 39 -0.82 11.66 6.88
C LYS A 39 -2.08 11.81 6.05
N ALA A 40 -2.07 12.67 5.03
CA ALA A 40 -3.22 12.87 4.16
C ALA A 40 -3.58 11.60 3.37
N PHE A 41 -2.58 10.79 3.01
CA PHE A 41 -2.79 9.49 2.39
C PHE A 41 -3.45 8.50 3.36
N ARG A 42 -2.95 8.37 4.59
CA ARG A 42 -3.55 7.49 5.61
C ARG A 42 -4.96 7.92 6.01
N ASP A 43 -5.20 9.21 6.15
CA ASP A 43 -6.54 9.76 6.40
C ASP A 43 -7.52 9.41 5.26
N TYR A 44 -7.03 9.35 4.01
CA TYR A 44 -7.81 8.91 2.86
C TYR A 44 -8.12 7.41 2.93
N LEU A 45 -7.15 6.55 3.27
CA LEU A 45 -7.39 5.10 3.44
C LEU A 45 -8.48 4.81 4.48
N THR A 46 -8.48 5.54 5.60
CA THR A 46 -9.52 5.39 6.63
C THR A 46 -10.92 5.77 6.09
N LYS A 47 -11.00 6.73 5.16
CA LYS A 47 -12.28 7.10 4.52
C LYS A 47 -12.71 6.10 3.47
N GLU A 48 -11.76 5.56 2.72
CA GLU A 48 -12.00 4.61 1.63
C GLU A 48 -12.47 3.25 2.18
N PHE A 49 -11.73 2.71 3.16
CA PHE A 49 -11.96 1.35 3.68
C PHE A 49 -12.78 1.31 4.96
N GLY A 50 -12.94 2.43 5.66
CA GLY A 50 -13.61 2.47 6.95
C GLY A 50 -12.82 1.72 8.03
N ASP A 51 -13.34 0.58 8.49
CA ASP A 51 -12.67 -0.25 9.47
C ASP A 51 -11.54 -1.06 8.81
N MET A 52 -10.31 -0.66 9.08
CA MET A 52 -9.13 -1.30 8.50
C MET A 52 -8.68 -2.56 9.27
N SER A 53 -9.36 -2.95 10.36
CA SER A 53 -8.95 -4.11 11.18
C SER A 53 -9.11 -5.45 10.47
N GLU A 54 -9.90 -5.50 9.39
CA GLU A 54 -10.05 -6.68 8.52
C GLU A 54 -8.86 -6.87 7.56
N PHE A 55 -8.00 -5.85 7.45
CA PHE A 55 -6.83 -5.87 6.59
C PHE A 55 -5.56 -6.19 7.37
N GLN A 56 -4.73 -7.01 6.74
CA GLN A 56 -3.33 -7.15 7.10
C GLN A 56 -2.54 -6.10 6.31
N VAL A 57 -2.19 -5.00 6.99
CA VAL A 57 -1.55 -3.85 6.37
C VAL A 57 -0.04 -4.08 6.26
N ILE A 58 0.49 -4.01 5.05
CA ILE A 58 1.93 -4.07 4.77
C ILE A 58 2.41 -2.68 4.39
N ASP A 59 3.17 -2.06 5.29
CA ASP A 59 3.61 -0.68 5.14
C ASP A 59 5.01 -0.57 4.51
N LEU A 60 5.05 -0.25 3.22
CA LEU A 60 6.29 -0.08 2.46
C LEU A 60 6.60 1.39 2.19
N ILE A 61 5.90 2.34 2.79
CA ILE A 61 6.07 3.78 2.52
C ILE A 61 7.52 4.21 2.78
N ALA A 62 8.12 3.74 3.88
CA ALA A 62 9.50 4.06 4.23
C ALA A 62 10.55 3.41 3.30
N LYS A 63 10.17 2.38 2.52
CA LYS A 63 11.05 1.74 1.51
C LYS A 63 11.14 2.56 0.22
N GLY A 64 10.24 3.52 0.02
CA GLY A 64 10.25 4.37 -1.17
C GLY A 64 10.16 3.55 -2.46
N ALA A 65 10.89 3.98 -3.48
CA ALA A 65 10.86 3.34 -4.80
C ALA A 65 11.33 1.87 -4.79
N GLU A 66 12.14 1.45 -3.81
CA GLU A 66 12.56 0.04 -3.70
C GLU A 66 11.39 -0.91 -3.45
N ALA A 67 10.30 -0.42 -2.88
CA ALA A 67 9.09 -1.19 -2.63
C ALA A 67 8.46 -1.77 -3.91
N GLU A 68 8.64 -1.11 -5.06
CA GLU A 68 8.06 -1.57 -6.34
C GLU A 68 8.65 -2.89 -6.83
N HIS A 69 9.82 -3.28 -6.32
CA HIS A 69 10.53 -4.48 -6.71
C HIS A 69 10.19 -5.71 -5.85
N TYR A 70 9.38 -5.55 -4.80
CA TYR A 70 8.98 -6.67 -3.95
C TYR A 70 8.10 -7.63 -4.76
N SER A 71 8.50 -8.90 -4.76
CA SER A 71 7.72 -10.00 -5.30
C SER A 71 6.54 -10.37 -4.38
N PRO A 72 5.49 -11.02 -4.90
CA PRO A 72 4.40 -11.57 -4.09
C PRO A 72 4.89 -12.40 -2.88
N GLU A 73 5.91 -13.24 -3.08
CA GLU A 73 6.49 -14.07 -2.01
C GLU A 73 7.13 -13.23 -0.90
N GLU A 74 7.80 -12.14 -1.26
CA GLU A 74 8.39 -11.22 -0.29
C GLU A 74 7.32 -10.44 0.47
N LEU A 75 6.27 -9.99 -0.21
CA LEU A 75 5.11 -9.35 0.43
C LEU A 75 4.43 -10.30 1.41
N MET A 76 4.22 -11.55 1.02
CA MET A 76 3.61 -12.57 1.90
C MET A 76 4.47 -12.85 3.13
N ARG A 77 5.81 -12.80 3.03
CA ARG A 77 6.72 -12.93 4.18
C ARG A 77 6.68 -11.73 5.12
N LEU A 78 6.43 -10.53 4.60
CA LEU A 78 6.30 -9.31 5.42
C LEU A 78 4.96 -9.24 6.16
N ALA A 79 3.98 -10.01 5.71
CA ALA A 79 2.68 -10.07 6.35
C ALA A 79 2.74 -10.87 7.67
N LEU A 80 3.53 -11.95 7.72
CA LEU A 80 3.64 -12.87 8.87
C LEU A 80 4.19 -12.21 10.14
#